data_AF-A0A8H7DJD4-F1
#
_entry.id   AF-A0A8H7DJD4-F1
#
_cell.length_a   1.000
_cell.length_b   1.000
_cell.length_c   1.000
_cell.angle_alpha   90.00
_cell.angle_beta   90.00
_cell.angle_gamma   90.00
#
_symmetry.space_group_name_H-M   'P 1'
#
loop_
_entity.id
_entity.type
_entity.pdbx_description
1 polymer ?
#
loop_
_entity_poly.entity_id
_entity_poly.type
_entity_poly.pdbx_seq_one_letter_code
_entity_poly.pdbx_strand_id
1 'polypeptide(L)'
;MENTVLSAKSSGQWTGYELEVLNISIEEVDAPDFLGSALRDPQTDPILLAHSVLLSNETHPAGPISRENGRFFRYLQDVARFADGPFTEMAITDFCACLLQLLDYDEPECVVHRYDELDMIMCGERVNTTSNVVVMDDDQNHLLLLQVDLPDAEAEPQLIAAAIAAYYHSNRHRQQLGLPTVKAKVFPGIVMTGSAPTFYLIPVSEALEAAVRRGQYPSEPTVVKKLRPTVNDMREYLEKGMESLANRQLIFQLLGAFKQFLQ
;
A
#
# COMPACT_ATOMS: atom_id res chain seq x y z
N MET A 1 22.34 11.61 25.12
CA MET A 1 21.07 11.00 24.69
C MET A 1 20.00 11.96 25.15
N GLU A 2 19.62 12.89 24.27
CA GLU A 2 18.47 13.75 24.55
C GLU A 2 17.24 12.86 24.68
N ASN A 3 16.35 13.18 25.63
CA ASN A 3 15.10 12.45 25.82
C ASN A 3 14.23 12.67 24.58
N THR A 4 14.34 11.76 23.62
CA THR A 4 13.49 11.71 22.43
C THR A 4 12.10 11.25 22.88
N VAL A 5 11.17 12.19 23.01
CA VAL A 5 9.81 11.92 23.53
C VAL A 5 8.86 11.72 22.35
N LEU A 6 8.29 10.52 22.23
CA LEU A 6 7.19 10.26 21.31
C LEU A 6 5.95 11.03 21.81
N SER A 7 5.30 11.79 20.93
CA SER A 7 4.03 12.46 21.22
C SER A 7 2.90 11.85 20.41
N ALA A 8 1.68 11.89 20.91
CA ALA A 8 0.51 11.45 20.15
C ALA A 8 0.34 12.32 18.89
N LYS A 9 0.25 11.68 17.73
CA LYS A 9 0.10 12.31 16.41
C LYS A 9 -0.82 11.47 15.53
N SER A 10 -1.60 12.11 14.67
CA SER A 10 -2.29 11.39 13.59
C SER A 10 -1.27 10.84 12.60
N SER A 11 -1.61 9.75 11.89
CA SER A 11 -0.65 9.15 10.94
C SER A 11 -0.18 10.14 9.89
N GLY A 12 -1.05 11.03 9.41
CA GLY A 12 -0.71 12.08 8.43
C GLY A 12 0.43 13.01 8.89
N GLN A 13 0.76 13.01 10.18
CA GLN A 13 1.85 13.77 10.78
C GLN A 13 3.08 12.93 11.12
N TRP A 14 3.05 11.62 10.87
CA TRP A 14 4.21 10.76 11.06
C TRP A 14 5.25 11.05 9.99
N THR A 15 6.50 11.12 10.42
CA THR A 15 7.67 11.25 9.57
C THR A 15 8.66 10.14 9.88
N GLY A 16 9.81 10.14 9.21
CA GLY A 16 10.94 9.26 9.56
C GLY A 16 11.36 9.34 11.03
N TYR A 17 11.05 10.45 11.73
CA TYR A 17 11.30 10.58 13.17
C TYR A 17 10.51 9.56 14.00
N GLU A 18 9.22 9.37 13.72
CA GLU A 18 8.42 8.37 14.42
C GLU A 18 8.96 6.96 14.19
N LEU A 19 9.42 6.65 12.97
CA LEU A 19 10.02 5.36 12.65
C LEU A 19 11.30 5.13 13.45
N GLU A 20 12.18 6.12 13.54
CA GLU A 20 13.42 6.05 14.30
C GLU A 20 13.15 5.82 15.81
N VAL A 21 12.25 6.60 16.40
CA VAL A 21 11.88 6.48 17.83
C VAL A 21 11.20 5.15 18.14
N LEU A 22 10.50 4.56 17.17
CA LEU A 22 9.87 3.26 17.29
C LEU A 22 10.77 2.10 16.85
N ASN A 23 12.07 2.35 16.64
CA ASN A 23 13.03 1.33 16.22
C ASN A 23 12.59 0.57 14.96
N ILE A 24 11.95 1.28 14.03
CA ILE A 24 11.50 0.75 12.75
C ILE A 24 12.52 1.15 11.68
N SER A 25 13.04 0.16 10.97
CA SER A 25 13.91 0.37 9.81
C SER A 25 13.23 -0.16 8.54
N ILE A 26 13.60 0.43 7.41
CA ILE A 26 13.13 0.00 6.09
C ILE A 26 14.32 -0.58 5.34
N GLU A 27 14.19 -1.82 4.89
CA GLU A 27 15.20 -2.54 4.12
C GLU A 27 14.71 -2.71 2.69
N GLU A 28 15.42 -2.12 1.74
CA GLU A 28 15.16 -2.32 0.31
C GLU A 28 15.75 -3.67 -0.13
N VAL A 29 14.91 -4.51 -0.71
CA VAL A 29 15.25 -5.86 -1.15
C VAL A 29 14.84 -6.06 -2.62
N ASP A 30 15.45 -7.04 -3.28
CA ASP A 30 15.10 -7.37 -4.67
C ASP A 30 13.78 -8.16 -4.75
N ALA A 31 13.27 -8.31 -5.98
CA ALA A 31 11.98 -8.98 -6.20
C ALA A 31 11.99 -10.45 -5.73
N PRO A 32 13.02 -11.27 -6.03
CA PRO A 32 13.12 -12.62 -5.47
C PRO A 32 13.09 -12.69 -3.95
N ASP A 33 13.84 -11.85 -3.24
CA ASP A 33 13.92 -11.84 -1.77
C ASP A 33 12.64 -11.29 -1.12
N PHE A 34 11.94 -10.39 -1.82
CA PHE A 34 10.68 -9.83 -1.38
C PHE A 34 9.49 -10.78 -1.62
N LEU A 35 9.37 -11.32 -2.83
CA LEU A 35 8.25 -12.17 -3.27
C LEU A 35 8.46 -13.65 -2.90
N GLY A 36 9.66 -14.05 -2.47
CA GLY A 36 10.04 -15.45 -2.26
C GLY A 36 10.17 -16.25 -3.56
N SER A 37 10.06 -15.61 -4.72
CA SER A 37 10.19 -16.22 -6.04
C SER A 37 10.51 -15.17 -7.10
N ALA A 38 11.11 -15.62 -8.21
CA ALA A 38 11.31 -14.75 -9.37
C ALA A 38 9.97 -14.43 -10.04
N LEU A 39 9.88 -13.27 -10.68
CA LEU A 39 8.76 -12.92 -11.54
C LEU A 39 8.60 -13.94 -12.67
N ARG A 40 7.35 -14.20 -13.06
CA ARG A 40 7.03 -15.11 -14.15
C ARG A 40 7.54 -14.56 -15.47
N ASP A 41 7.84 -15.45 -16.42
CA ASP A 41 8.13 -15.04 -17.79
C ASP A 41 6.92 -14.27 -18.35
N PRO A 42 7.11 -13.03 -18.82
CA PRO A 42 6.01 -12.22 -19.35
C PRO A 42 5.19 -12.88 -20.45
N GLN A 43 5.78 -13.80 -21.24
CA GLN A 43 5.08 -14.51 -22.31
C GLN A 43 4.09 -15.57 -21.80
N THR A 44 4.24 -15.99 -20.54
CA THR A 44 3.44 -17.05 -19.91
C THR A 44 2.66 -16.57 -18.70
N ASP A 45 2.83 -15.31 -18.31
CA ASP A 45 2.18 -14.73 -17.14
C ASP A 45 0.66 -14.58 -17.41
N PRO A 46 -0.21 -15.32 -16.70
CA PRO A 46 -1.65 -15.29 -16.93
C PRO A 46 -2.25 -13.90 -16.79
N ILE A 47 -1.70 -13.07 -15.90
CA ILE A 47 -2.19 -11.72 -15.65
C ILE A 47 -1.89 -10.84 -16.87
N LEU A 48 -0.68 -10.93 -17.41
CA LEU A 48 -0.35 -10.17 -18.62
C LEU A 48 -1.18 -10.61 -19.83
N LEU A 49 -1.38 -11.91 -19.98
CA LEU A 49 -2.21 -12.47 -21.06
C LEU A 49 -3.67 -12.00 -20.96
N ALA A 50 -4.24 -11.98 -19.76
CA ALA A 50 -5.60 -11.50 -19.50
C ALA A 50 -5.77 -10.00 -19.81
N HIS A 51 -4.72 -9.20 -19.65
CA HIS A 51 -4.76 -7.74 -19.81
C HIS A 51 -4.00 -7.23 -21.05
N SER A 52 -3.86 -8.06 -22.09
CA SER A 52 -3.12 -7.72 -23.32
C SER A 52 -3.52 -6.39 -23.99
N VAL A 53 -4.81 -6.01 -23.95
CA VAL A 53 -5.30 -4.72 -24.46
C VAL A 53 -4.63 -3.54 -23.73
N LEU A 54 -4.50 -3.65 -22.41
CA LEU A 54 -3.86 -2.62 -21.58
C LEU A 54 -2.35 -2.61 -21.79
N LEU A 55 -1.74 -3.76 -22.10
CA LEU A 55 -0.29 -3.85 -22.27
C LEU A 55 0.20 -3.53 -23.69
N SER A 56 -0.72 -3.45 -24.66
CA SER A 56 -0.39 -3.18 -26.06
C SER A 56 -0.74 -1.76 -26.53
N ASN A 57 -1.43 -0.97 -25.71
CA ASN A 57 -1.90 0.37 -26.07
C ASN A 57 -1.50 1.38 -25.01
N GLU A 58 -0.69 2.38 -25.36
CA GLU A 58 -0.30 3.44 -24.41
C GLU A 58 -1.51 4.25 -23.93
N THR A 59 -2.43 4.53 -24.85
CA THR A 59 -3.65 5.31 -24.65
C THR A 59 -4.90 4.49 -24.96
N HIS A 60 -6.07 5.04 -24.63
CA HIS A 60 -7.34 4.41 -24.95
C HIS A 60 -7.44 4.11 -26.46
N PRO A 61 -7.56 2.83 -26.89
CA PRO A 61 -7.57 2.48 -28.30
C PRO A 61 -8.84 2.99 -29.00
N ALA A 62 -8.73 3.19 -30.31
CA ALA A 62 -9.89 3.50 -31.15
C ALA A 62 -10.70 2.22 -31.40
N GLY A 63 -11.97 2.20 -30.95
CA GLY A 63 -12.88 1.07 -31.15
C GLY A 63 -13.53 0.55 -29.87
N PRO A 64 -14.33 -0.52 -29.97
CA PRO A 64 -14.99 -1.11 -28.81
C PRO A 64 -13.97 -1.80 -27.90
N ILE A 65 -14.02 -1.50 -26.60
CA ILE A 65 -13.27 -2.19 -25.55
C ILE A 65 -14.19 -2.50 -24.37
N SER A 66 -13.75 -3.40 -23.48
CA SER A 66 -14.49 -3.68 -22.25
C SER A 66 -14.60 -2.43 -21.37
N ARG A 67 -15.64 -2.40 -20.54
CA ARG A 67 -15.87 -1.30 -19.60
C ARG A 67 -14.72 -1.14 -18.61
N GLU A 68 -14.17 -2.24 -18.12
CA GLU A 68 -13.01 -2.28 -17.21
C GLU A 68 -11.76 -1.67 -17.87
N ASN A 69 -11.43 -2.09 -19.09
CA ASN A 69 -10.28 -1.54 -19.81
C ASN A 69 -10.46 -0.05 -20.09
N GLY A 70 -11.67 0.39 -20.45
CA GLY A 70 -11.97 1.80 -20.65
C GLY A 70 -11.88 2.64 -19.38
N ARG A 71 -12.24 2.06 -18.22
CA ARG A 71 -12.06 2.71 -16.91
C ARG A 71 -10.59 2.87 -16.58
N PHE A 72 -9.78 1.83 -16.77
CA PHE A 72 -8.33 1.89 -16.54
C PHE A 72 -7.70 3.07 -17.28
N PHE A 73 -7.93 3.19 -18.59
CA PHE A 73 -7.35 4.29 -19.38
C PHE A 73 -7.86 5.66 -18.94
N ARG A 74 -9.14 5.77 -18.56
CA ARG A 74 -9.71 7.03 -18.08
C ARG A 74 -9.08 7.47 -16.78
N TYR A 75 -9.00 6.59 -15.79
CA TYR A 75 -8.40 6.92 -14.49
C TYR A 75 -6.90 7.18 -14.61
N LEU A 76 -6.19 6.43 -15.46
CA LEU A 76 -4.78 6.72 -15.75
C LEU A 76 -4.60 8.12 -16.37
N GLN A 77 -5.49 8.51 -17.29
CA GLN A 77 -5.49 9.85 -17.87
C GLN A 77 -5.81 10.93 -16.82
N ASP A 78 -6.71 10.65 -15.87
CA ASP A 78 -7.03 11.59 -14.79
C ASP A 78 -5.84 11.81 -13.85
N VAL A 79 -5.06 10.76 -13.53
CA VAL A 79 -3.79 10.89 -12.77
C VAL A 79 -2.85 11.89 -13.45
N ALA A 80 -2.64 11.76 -14.76
CA ALA A 80 -1.79 12.67 -15.52
C ALA A 80 -2.36 14.10 -15.58
N ARG A 81 -3.68 14.20 -15.79
CA ARG A 81 -4.39 15.48 -15.93
C ARG A 81 -4.36 16.31 -14.64
N PHE A 82 -4.40 15.65 -13.49
CA PHE A 82 -4.50 16.30 -12.19
C PHE A 82 -3.21 16.26 -11.37
N ALA A 83 -2.07 15.86 -11.95
CA ALA A 83 -0.81 15.64 -11.23
C ALA A 83 -0.42 16.77 -10.26
N ASP A 84 -0.58 18.04 -10.67
CA ASP A 84 -0.20 19.22 -9.88
C ASP A 84 -1.42 20.01 -9.34
N GLY A 85 -2.57 19.35 -9.18
CA GLY A 85 -3.85 19.99 -8.89
C GLY A 85 -4.41 19.67 -7.50
N PRO A 86 -5.47 20.39 -7.07
CA PRO A 86 -6.19 20.07 -5.84
C PRO A 86 -6.91 18.70 -5.87
N PHE A 87 -6.91 18.03 -7.03
CA PHE A 87 -7.52 16.73 -7.24
C PHE A 87 -6.51 15.59 -7.38
N THR A 88 -5.20 15.85 -7.21
CA THR A 88 -4.13 14.83 -7.37
C THR A 88 -4.42 13.59 -6.52
N GLU A 89 -4.64 13.77 -5.22
CA GLU A 89 -4.85 12.66 -4.29
C GLU A 89 -6.06 11.80 -4.68
N MET A 90 -7.18 12.46 -5.03
CA MET A 90 -8.41 11.77 -5.42
C MET A 90 -8.25 11.03 -6.75
N ALA A 91 -7.59 11.63 -7.74
CA ALA A 91 -7.32 10.99 -9.03
C ALA A 91 -6.46 9.74 -8.87
N ILE A 92 -5.39 9.82 -8.05
CA ILE A 92 -4.54 8.67 -7.75
C ILE A 92 -5.31 7.61 -6.95
N THR A 93 -6.07 8.01 -5.94
CA THR A 93 -6.88 7.09 -5.10
C THR A 93 -7.90 6.31 -5.94
N ASP A 94 -8.62 7.00 -6.82
CA ASP A 94 -9.59 6.37 -7.72
C ASP A 94 -8.92 5.44 -8.75
N PHE A 95 -7.75 5.83 -9.28
CA PHE A 95 -6.94 4.95 -10.12
C PHE A 95 -6.49 3.69 -9.39
N CYS A 96 -6.00 3.82 -8.16
CA CYS A 96 -5.58 2.69 -7.33
C CYS A 96 -6.73 1.72 -7.09
N ALA A 97 -7.90 2.21 -6.68
CA ALA A 97 -9.07 1.38 -6.47
C ALA A 97 -9.51 0.67 -7.77
N CYS A 98 -9.50 1.38 -8.90
CA CYS A 98 -9.80 0.79 -10.20
C CYS A 98 -8.78 -0.29 -10.60
N LEU A 99 -7.49 -0.07 -10.33
CA LEU A 99 -6.42 -1.01 -10.67
C LEU A 99 -6.49 -2.28 -9.83
N LEU A 100 -6.73 -2.15 -8.51
CA LEU A 100 -6.86 -3.31 -7.63
C LEU A 100 -8.09 -4.16 -8.01
N GLN A 101 -9.22 -3.54 -8.31
CA GLN A 101 -10.42 -4.24 -8.79
C GLN A 101 -10.21 -4.89 -10.16
N LEU A 102 -9.55 -4.19 -11.10
CA LEU A 102 -9.22 -4.75 -12.41
C LEU A 102 -8.37 -6.01 -12.30
N LEU A 103 -7.51 -6.04 -11.28
CA LEU A 103 -6.65 -7.17 -11.00
C LEU A 103 -7.29 -8.15 -10.03
N ASP A 104 -8.58 -8.11 -9.71
CA ASP A 104 -9.29 -9.05 -8.82
C ASP A 104 -8.72 -9.11 -7.38
N TYR A 105 -8.37 -7.97 -6.79
CA TYR A 105 -8.02 -7.89 -5.36
C TYR A 105 -9.25 -7.94 -4.42
N ASP A 106 -10.44 -7.80 -4.97
CA ASP A 106 -11.74 -7.92 -4.30
C ASP A 106 -12.38 -9.32 -4.46
N GLU A 107 -11.60 -10.33 -4.85
CA GLU A 107 -12.07 -11.72 -4.93
C GLU A 107 -11.36 -12.66 -3.94
N PRO A 108 -12.03 -13.73 -3.46
CA PRO A 108 -13.44 -14.05 -3.67
C PRO A 108 -14.39 -13.34 -2.69
N GLU A 109 -13.93 -13.05 -1.47
CA GLU A 109 -14.72 -12.52 -0.34
C GLU A 109 -13.98 -11.32 0.26
N CYS A 110 -13.56 -10.41 -0.62
CA CYS A 110 -12.83 -9.20 -0.25
C CYS A 110 -13.47 -7.97 -0.86
N VAL A 111 -13.25 -6.79 -0.28
CA VAL A 111 -13.74 -5.53 -0.81
C VAL A 111 -12.64 -4.48 -0.81
N VAL A 112 -12.53 -3.76 -1.92
CA VAL A 112 -11.66 -2.58 -2.05
C VAL A 112 -12.43 -1.35 -1.55
N HIS A 113 -11.99 -0.80 -0.41
CA HIS A 113 -12.52 0.44 0.17
C HIS A 113 -11.58 1.62 -0.09
N ARG A 114 -12.15 2.83 -0.15
CA ARG A 114 -11.41 4.10 -0.28
C ARG A 114 -11.59 4.92 1.00
N TYR A 115 -10.54 5.64 1.40
CA TYR A 115 -10.52 6.54 2.56
C TYR A 115 -11.00 5.85 3.84
N ASP A 116 -10.38 4.72 4.17
CA ASP A 116 -10.72 4.00 5.39
C ASP A 116 -10.15 4.73 6.61
N GLU A 117 -11.05 5.14 7.52
CA GLU A 117 -10.69 5.81 8.76
C GLU A 117 -10.40 4.77 9.84
N LEU A 118 -9.14 4.75 10.27
CA LEU A 118 -8.64 3.90 11.33
C LEU A 118 -8.34 4.73 12.57
N ASP A 119 -8.38 4.09 13.73
CA ASP A 119 -7.98 4.69 14.99
C ASP A 119 -7.03 3.78 15.75
N MET A 120 -6.13 4.39 16.52
CA MET A 120 -5.30 3.68 17.48
C MET A 120 -5.04 4.54 18.69
N ILE A 121 -4.46 3.93 19.73
CA ILE A 121 -3.93 4.68 20.85
C ILE A 121 -2.43 4.88 20.64
N MET A 122 -1.96 6.10 20.80
CA MET A 122 -0.55 6.49 20.76
C MET A 122 -0.25 7.36 21.97
N CYS A 123 0.78 7.01 22.74
CA CYS A 123 1.14 7.72 23.97
C CYS A 123 -0.04 7.92 24.96
N GLY A 124 -0.98 6.97 25.00
CA GLY A 124 -2.18 7.03 25.85
C GLY A 124 -3.35 7.85 25.29
N GLU A 125 -3.20 8.49 24.14
CA GLU A 125 -4.24 9.29 23.48
C GLU A 125 -4.77 8.60 22.23
N ARG A 126 -6.05 8.80 21.93
CA ARG A 126 -6.66 8.28 20.70
C ARG A 126 -6.27 9.19 19.53
N VAL A 127 -5.67 8.59 18.51
CA VAL A 127 -5.26 9.25 17.28
C VAL A 127 -5.93 8.58 16.08
N ASN A 128 -6.19 9.36 15.04
CA ASN A 128 -6.80 8.87 13.81
C ASN A 128 -5.73 8.69 12.73
N THR A 129 -6.01 7.77 11.83
CA THR A 129 -5.25 7.53 10.59
C THR A 129 -6.21 7.26 9.46
N THR A 130 -5.80 7.56 8.24
CA THR A 130 -6.58 7.27 7.04
C THR A 130 -5.67 6.57 6.05
N SER A 131 -6.12 5.45 5.51
CA SER A 131 -5.50 4.83 4.33
C SER A 131 -6.33 5.18 3.10
N ASN A 132 -5.65 5.58 2.02
CA ASN A 132 -6.33 6.01 0.79
C ASN A 132 -7.14 4.86 0.16
N VAL A 133 -6.56 3.66 0.10
CA VAL A 133 -7.24 2.45 -0.38
C VAL A 133 -6.88 1.27 0.52
N VAL A 134 -7.86 0.44 0.85
CA VAL A 134 -7.65 -0.78 1.64
C VAL A 134 -8.37 -1.95 0.98
N VAL A 135 -7.84 -3.15 1.18
CA VAL A 135 -8.57 -4.40 0.89
C VAL A 135 -8.91 -5.04 2.23
N MET A 136 -10.17 -5.40 2.41
CA MET A 136 -10.68 -6.07 3.61
C MET A 136 -11.37 -7.37 3.24
N ASP A 137 -11.35 -8.35 4.15
CA ASP A 137 -12.22 -9.52 4.08
C ASP A 137 -13.63 -9.24 4.65
N ASP A 138 -14.54 -10.22 4.53
CA ASP A 138 -15.90 -10.16 5.08
C ASP A 138 -15.96 -9.96 6.61
N ASP A 139 -14.89 -10.33 7.32
CA ASP A 139 -14.74 -10.16 8.77
C ASP A 139 -14.13 -8.78 9.14
N GLN A 140 -14.04 -7.85 8.17
CA GLN A 140 -13.47 -6.52 8.31
C GLN A 140 -11.99 -6.51 8.74
N ASN A 141 -11.24 -7.58 8.47
CA ASN A 141 -9.80 -7.57 8.66
C ASN A 141 -9.12 -6.90 7.47
N HIS A 142 -8.23 -5.96 7.75
CA HIS A 142 -7.38 -5.37 6.71
C HIS A 142 -6.39 -6.40 6.17
N LEU A 143 -6.43 -6.60 4.86
CA LEU A 143 -5.55 -7.48 4.11
C LEU A 143 -4.47 -6.72 3.34
N LEU A 144 -4.78 -5.52 2.84
CA LEU A 144 -3.85 -4.64 2.12
C LEU A 144 -4.11 -3.19 2.50
N LEU A 145 -3.06 -2.41 2.63
CA LEU A 145 -3.13 -0.96 2.85
C LEU A 145 -2.39 -0.23 1.73
N LEU A 146 -2.95 0.88 1.26
CA LEU A 146 -2.33 1.72 0.24
C LEU A 146 -2.38 3.18 0.65
N GLN A 147 -1.25 3.86 0.50
CA GLN A 147 -1.08 5.27 0.76
C GLN A 147 -0.64 6.00 -0.53
N VAL A 148 -1.24 7.15 -0.81
CA VAL A 148 -0.82 8.02 -1.92
C VAL A 148 0.34 8.88 -1.45
N ASP A 149 1.37 8.95 -2.29
CA ASP A 149 2.54 9.79 -2.10
C ASP A 149 2.28 11.19 -2.66
N LEU A 150 2.32 12.18 -1.77
CA LEU A 150 2.07 13.59 -2.09
C LEU A 150 3.28 14.42 -1.64
N PRO A 151 3.61 15.53 -2.35
CA PRO A 151 4.82 16.31 -2.08
C PRO A 151 4.99 16.82 -0.64
N ASP A 152 3.88 17.11 0.05
CA ASP A 152 3.85 17.68 1.39
C ASP A 152 3.67 16.63 2.50
N ALA A 153 3.78 15.34 2.16
CA ALA A 153 3.52 14.21 3.06
C ALA A 153 4.65 13.16 2.99
N GLU A 154 4.85 12.41 4.07
CA GLU A 154 5.73 11.25 4.09
C GLU A 154 4.89 9.97 4.06
N ALA A 155 4.61 9.46 2.86
CA ALA A 155 3.70 8.33 2.66
C ALA A 155 4.18 7.02 3.29
N GLU A 156 5.49 6.81 3.39
CA GLU A 156 6.09 5.61 4.01
C GLU A 156 5.78 5.51 5.51
N PRO A 157 6.12 6.51 6.35
CA PRO A 157 5.68 6.57 7.75
C PRO A 157 4.16 6.47 7.92
N GLN A 158 3.38 7.14 7.05
CA GLN A 158 1.92 7.11 7.08
C GLN A 158 1.37 5.70 6.85
N LEU A 159 1.90 4.98 5.87
CA LEU A 159 1.52 3.60 5.57
C LEU A 159 1.84 2.66 6.75
N ILE A 160 3.02 2.81 7.36
CA ILE A 160 3.41 2.02 8.53
C ILE A 160 2.50 2.31 9.73
N ALA A 161 2.17 3.58 9.97
CA ALA A 161 1.21 3.97 11.00
C ALA A 161 -0.18 3.36 10.76
N ALA A 162 -0.64 3.35 9.50
CA ALA A 162 -1.90 2.70 9.12
C ALA A 162 -1.87 1.19 9.37
N ALA A 163 -0.75 0.50 9.12
CA ALA A 163 -0.59 -0.92 9.43
C ALA A 163 -0.68 -1.21 10.94
N ILE A 164 -0.07 -0.36 11.77
CA ILE A 164 -0.17 -0.48 13.23
C ILE A 164 -1.60 -0.25 13.71
N ALA A 165 -2.31 0.71 13.13
CA ALA A 165 -3.71 0.97 13.45
C ALA A 165 -4.65 -0.15 12.98
N ALA A 166 -4.43 -0.71 11.79
CA ALA A 166 -5.16 -1.87 11.29
C ALA A 166 -4.98 -3.09 12.20
N TYR A 167 -3.76 -3.32 12.69
CA TYR A 167 -3.48 -4.36 13.69
C TYR A 167 -4.23 -4.12 15.00
N TYR A 168 -4.20 -2.89 15.52
CA TYR A 168 -4.92 -2.49 16.73
C TYR A 168 -6.43 -2.72 16.57
N HIS A 169 -7.02 -2.25 15.46
CA HIS A 169 -8.44 -2.39 15.15
C HIS A 169 -8.85 -3.86 15.04
N SER A 170 -8.11 -4.66 14.27
CA SER A 170 -8.35 -6.09 14.09
C SER A 170 -8.35 -6.83 15.43
N ASN A 171 -7.35 -6.57 16.29
CA ASN A 171 -7.27 -7.22 17.61
C ASN A 171 -8.37 -6.76 18.57
N ARG A 172 -8.75 -5.48 18.54
CA ARG A 172 -9.87 -4.96 19.31
C ARG A 172 -11.20 -5.59 18.88
N HIS A 173 -11.43 -5.72 17.57
CA HIS A 173 -12.61 -6.38 17.03
C HIS A 173 -12.68 -7.86 17.46
N ARG A 174 -11.57 -8.60 17.33
CA ARG A 174 -11.46 -9.99 17.81
C ARG A 174 -11.78 -10.12 19.30
N GLN A 175 -11.29 -9.22 20.14
CA GLN A 175 -11.63 -9.21 21.58
C GLN A 175 -13.12 -9.00 21.84
N GLN A 176 -13.78 -8.10 21.08
CA GLN A 176 -15.22 -7.87 21.19
C GLN A 176 -16.03 -9.12 20.83
N LEU A 177 -15.54 -9.92 19.89
CA LEU A 177 -16.11 -11.21 19.51
C LEU A 177 -15.71 -12.38 20.44
N GLY A 178 -14.90 -12.12 21.47
CA GLY A 178 -14.39 -13.16 22.37
C GLY A 178 -13.35 -14.09 21.73
N LEU A 179 -12.77 -13.69 20.60
CA LEU A 179 -11.73 -14.43 19.90
C LEU A 179 -10.34 -14.09 20.47
N PRO A 180 -9.37 -15.03 20.43
CA PRO A 180 -7.99 -14.73 20.80
C PRO A 180 -7.38 -13.65 19.91
N THR A 181 -6.60 -12.72 20.49
CA THR A 181 -5.83 -11.76 19.70
C THR A 181 -4.71 -12.43 18.93
N VAL A 182 -4.36 -11.86 17.78
CA VAL A 182 -3.17 -12.22 17.01
C VAL A 182 -1.97 -11.54 17.66
N LYS A 183 -0.83 -12.23 17.72
CA LYS A 183 0.41 -11.74 18.36
C LYS A 183 1.34 -10.98 17.41
N ALA A 184 1.28 -11.30 16.14
CA ALA A 184 1.96 -10.57 15.07
C ALA A 184 1.24 -10.83 13.74
N LYS A 185 1.22 -9.83 12.87
CA LYS A 185 0.73 -9.93 11.49
C LYS A 185 1.65 -9.13 10.58
N VAL A 186 1.89 -9.63 9.37
CA VAL A 186 2.58 -8.87 8.33
C VAL A 186 1.51 -8.27 7.43
N PHE A 187 1.48 -6.95 7.30
CA PHE A 187 0.58 -6.26 6.39
C PHE A 187 1.31 -5.99 5.07
N PRO A 188 0.80 -6.46 3.92
CA PRO A 188 1.23 -5.94 2.65
C PRO A 188 0.77 -4.48 2.53
N GLY A 189 1.66 -3.64 2.02
CA GLY A 189 1.44 -2.22 1.85
C GLY A 189 1.88 -1.75 0.47
N ILE A 190 1.23 -0.70 -0.04
CA ILE A 190 1.64 -0.03 -1.29
C ILE A 190 1.73 1.48 -1.03
N VAL A 191 2.82 2.10 -1.43
CA VAL A 191 2.88 3.56 -1.63
C VAL A 191 2.73 3.83 -3.12
N MET A 192 1.80 4.71 -3.50
CA MET A 192 1.56 5.08 -4.89
C MET A 192 1.99 6.52 -5.17
N THR A 193 3.04 6.70 -5.98
CA THR A 193 3.45 8.00 -6.50
C THR A 193 2.90 8.14 -7.93
N GLY A 194 1.88 8.98 -8.14
CA GLY A 194 1.18 9.04 -9.42
C GLY A 194 0.53 7.70 -9.77
N SER A 195 1.05 7.00 -10.78
CA SER A 195 0.65 5.61 -11.11
C SER A 195 1.76 4.58 -10.89
N ALA A 196 2.82 4.95 -10.16
CA ALA A 196 3.99 4.14 -9.89
C ALA A 196 3.96 3.56 -8.45
N PRO A 197 3.68 2.25 -8.27
CA PRO A 197 3.68 1.64 -6.94
C PRO A 197 5.10 1.35 -6.42
N THR A 198 5.24 1.41 -5.09
CA THR A 198 6.31 0.80 -4.31
C THR A 198 5.69 -0.12 -3.27
N PHE A 199 6.25 -1.32 -3.08
CA PHE A 199 5.63 -2.39 -2.28
C PHE A 199 6.32 -2.55 -0.94
N TYR A 200 5.53 -2.89 0.09
CA TYR A 200 5.99 -3.05 1.47
C TYR A 200 5.45 -4.33 2.10
N LEU A 201 6.26 -4.96 2.96
CA LEU A 201 5.79 -5.95 3.93
C LEU A 201 6.09 -5.41 5.33
N ILE A 202 5.04 -5.13 6.08
CA ILE A 202 5.10 -4.39 7.34
C ILE A 202 4.77 -5.34 8.49
N PRO A 203 5.78 -5.96 9.14
CA PRO A 203 5.53 -6.77 10.32
C PRO A 203 5.09 -5.87 11.49
N VAL A 204 3.91 -6.17 12.03
CA VAL A 204 3.39 -5.53 13.24
C VAL A 204 3.22 -6.59 14.31
N SER A 205 3.90 -6.39 15.45
CA SER A 205 3.81 -7.27 16.62
C SER A 205 3.02 -6.62 17.75
N GLU A 206 2.56 -7.43 18.70
CA GLU A 206 1.99 -6.94 19.96
C GLU A 206 2.99 -6.05 20.73
N ALA A 207 4.29 -6.34 20.65
CA ALA A 207 5.32 -5.53 21.30
C ALA A 207 5.43 -4.14 20.67
N LEU A 208 5.40 -4.05 19.33
CA LEU A 208 5.42 -2.78 18.61
C LEU A 208 4.15 -1.96 18.90
N GLU A 209 2.97 -2.56 18.78
CA GLU A 209 1.70 -1.88 19.10
C GLU A 209 1.70 -1.38 20.55
N ALA A 210 2.12 -2.21 21.51
CA ALA A 210 2.16 -1.81 22.91
C ALA A 210 3.14 -0.66 23.16
N ALA A 211 4.26 -0.63 22.45
CA ALA A 211 5.25 0.44 22.52
C ALA A 211 4.66 1.77 22.00
N VAL A 212 4.02 1.76 20.82
CA VAL A 212 3.30 2.92 20.26
C VAL A 212 2.24 3.42 21.24
N ARG A 213 1.40 2.50 21.72
CA ARG A 213 0.31 2.82 22.64
C ARG A 213 0.77 3.45 23.94
N ARG A 214 1.91 3.01 24.48
CA ARG A 214 2.45 3.50 25.75
C ARG A 214 3.43 4.67 25.59
N GLY A 215 3.79 5.04 24.36
CA GLY A 215 4.83 6.03 24.10
C GLY A 215 6.21 5.55 24.56
N GLN A 216 6.52 4.28 24.34
CA GLN A 216 7.75 3.63 24.79
C GLN A 216 8.62 3.25 23.59
N TYR A 217 9.93 3.24 23.81
CA TYR A 217 10.89 2.69 22.84
C TYR A 217 10.81 1.16 22.84
N PRO A 218 10.53 0.49 21.71
CA PRO A 218 10.50 -0.96 21.63
C PRO A 218 11.91 -1.55 21.65
N SER A 219 12.12 -2.60 22.46
CA SER A 219 13.42 -3.26 22.58
C SER A 219 13.82 -4.07 21.35
N GLU A 220 12.83 -4.57 20.62
CA GLU A 220 13.03 -5.36 19.40
C GLU A 220 12.85 -4.45 18.18
N PRO A 221 13.81 -4.43 17.23
CA PRO A 221 13.66 -3.66 16.01
C PRO A 221 12.59 -4.28 15.12
N THR A 222 11.84 -3.42 14.43
CA THR A 222 10.92 -3.84 13.38
C THR A 222 11.55 -3.54 12.03
N VAL A 223 11.76 -4.56 11.20
CA VAL A 223 12.32 -4.39 9.85
C VAL A 223 11.21 -4.52 8.83
N VAL A 224 10.87 -3.40 8.17
CA VAL A 224 9.92 -3.36 7.06
C VAL A 224 10.68 -3.66 5.78
N LYS A 225 10.21 -4.64 5.00
CA LYS A 225 10.77 -4.89 3.67
C LYS A 225 10.15 -3.95 2.66
N LYS A 226 10.96 -3.42 1.76
CA LYS A 226 10.56 -2.54 0.66
C LYS A 226 11.05 -3.11 -0.67
N LEU A 227 10.16 -3.17 -1.65
CA LEU A 227 10.50 -3.51 -3.02
C LEU A 227 10.21 -2.32 -3.92
N ARG A 228 11.28 -1.78 -4.51
CA ARG A 228 11.19 -0.87 -5.65
C ARG A 228 11.30 -1.67 -6.95
N PRO A 229 10.42 -1.43 -7.94
CA PRO A 229 10.54 -2.10 -9.23
C PRO A 229 11.91 -1.85 -9.85
N THR A 230 12.57 -2.92 -10.29
CA THR A 230 13.89 -2.83 -10.92
C THR A 230 13.74 -2.29 -12.35
N VAL A 231 14.05 -1.01 -12.52
CA VAL A 231 14.02 -0.29 -13.80
C VAL A 231 15.37 0.36 -14.09
N ASN A 232 15.62 0.71 -15.35
CA ASN A 232 16.86 1.38 -15.75
C ASN A 232 16.97 2.81 -15.22
N ASP A 233 15.84 3.52 -15.14
CA ASP A 233 15.76 4.90 -14.66
C ASP A 233 14.57 5.05 -13.69
N MET A 234 14.89 5.15 -12.40
CA MET A 234 13.89 5.34 -11.34
C MET A 234 13.15 6.67 -11.46
N ARG A 235 13.80 7.71 -11.99
CA ARG A 235 13.15 9.01 -12.19
C ARG A 235 12.11 8.90 -13.29
N GLU A 236 12.46 8.29 -14.41
CA GLU A 236 11.50 8.03 -15.49
C GLU A 236 10.34 7.13 -15.02
N TYR A 237 10.62 6.13 -14.17
CA TYR A 237 9.59 5.28 -13.59
C TYR A 237 8.59 6.07 -12.74
N LEU A 238 9.05 6.95 -11.86
CA LEU A 238 8.17 7.78 -11.03
C LEU A 238 7.42 8.83 -11.86
N GLU A 239 8.07 9.43 -12.87
CA GLU A 239 7.45 10.45 -13.73
C GLU A 239 6.39 9.86 -14.67
N LYS A 240 6.66 8.69 -15.29
CA LYS A 240 5.74 8.08 -16.27
C LYS A 240 4.78 7.07 -15.66
N GLY A 241 5.13 6.44 -14.54
CA GLY A 241 4.36 5.35 -13.93
C GLY A 241 3.86 4.35 -14.97
N MET A 242 2.56 4.09 -14.96
CA MET A 242 1.88 3.16 -15.87
C MET A 242 1.53 3.76 -17.24
N GLU A 243 1.92 5.00 -17.57
CA GLU A 243 1.81 5.49 -18.95
C GLU A 243 2.76 4.73 -19.89
N SER A 244 3.97 4.42 -19.39
CA SER A 244 4.93 3.57 -20.09
C SER A 244 4.46 2.12 -20.12
N LEU A 245 4.39 1.52 -21.32
CA LEU A 245 4.02 0.10 -21.46
C LEU A 245 4.98 -0.84 -20.74
N ALA A 246 6.29 -0.53 -20.75
CA ALA A 246 7.29 -1.33 -20.06
C ALA A 246 7.08 -1.32 -18.54
N ASN A 247 6.82 -0.14 -17.96
CA ASN A 247 6.50 0.00 -16.55
C ASN A 247 5.17 -0.68 -16.22
N ARG A 248 4.14 -0.47 -17.04
CA ARG A 248 2.82 -1.07 -16.87
C ARG A 248 2.91 -2.60 -16.85
N GLN A 249 3.66 -3.19 -17.77
CA GLN A 249 3.90 -4.63 -17.77
C GLN A 249 4.55 -5.09 -16.46
N LEU A 250 5.67 -4.47 -16.05
CA LEU A 250 6.36 -4.82 -14.81
C LEU A 250 5.45 -4.67 -13.58
N ILE A 251 4.70 -3.58 -13.50
CA ILE A 251 3.77 -3.29 -12.40
C ILE A 251 2.66 -4.34 -12.32
N PHE A 252 2.08 -4.75 -13.46
CA PHE A 252 1.07 -5.81 -13.49
C PHE A 252 1.63 -7.14 -12.96
N GLN A 253 2.86 -7.50 -13.32
CA GLN A 253 3.51 -8.72 -12.81
C GLN A 253 3.75 -8.63 -11.31
N LEU A 254 4.24 -7.49 -10.82
CA LEU A 254 4.50 -7.26 -9.42
C LEU A 254 3.23 -7.30 -8.59
N LEU A 255 2.17 -6.58 -8.99
CA LEU A 255 0.86 -6.66 -8.33
C LEU A 255 0.33 -8.09 -8.35
N GLY A 256 0.41 -8.75 -9.50
CA GLY A 256 0.01 -10.14 -9.65
C GLY A 256 0.69 -11.10 -8.68
N ALA A 257 2.00 -10.99 -8.51
CA ALA A 257 2.75 -11.77 -7.54
C ALA A 257 2.47 -11.34 -6.10
N PHE A 258 2.26 -10.04 -5.86
CA PHE A 258 2.04 -9.46 -4.54
C PHE A 258 0.73 -9.94 -3.88
N LYS A 259 -0.26 -10.33 -4.70
CA LYS A 259 -1.51 -10.94 -4.22
C LYS A 259 -1.34 -12.09 -3.23
N GLN A 260 -0.25 -12.85 -3.32
CA GLN A 260 -0.01 -14.00 -2.44
C GLN A 260 0.00 -13.65 -0.94
N PHE A 261 0.19 -12.36 -0.62
CA PHE A 261 0.26 -11.85 0.74
C PHE A 261 -1.11 -11.44 1.32
N LEU A 262 -2.20 -11.52 0.55
CA LEU A 262 -3.56 -11.21 1.00
C LEU A 262 -4.18 -12.44 1.69
N GLN A 263 -3.67 -12.78 2.88
CA GLN A 263 -4.12 -13.90 3.71
C GLN A 263 -4.72 -13.45 5.05
#